data_AF-A0A2G2CZ34-F1
#
_entry.id   AF-A0A2G2CZ34-F1
#
_cell.length_a   1.000
_cell.length_b   1.000
_cell.length_c   1.000
_cell.angle_alpha   90.00
_cell.angle_beta   90.00
_cell.angle_gamma   90.00
#
_symmetry.space_group_name_H-M   'P 1'
#
loop_
_entity.id
_entity.type
_entity.pdbx_description
1 polymer ?
#
loop_
_entity_poly.entity_id
_entity_poly.type
_entity_poly.pdbx_seq_one_letter_code
_entity_poly.pdbx_strand_id
1 'polypeptide(L)'
;MASIDRKVQRAAAAKQTKKTRAENNRVTKKKVAAARAPSENEEPLSPDVQARLAEIVERVVSLHRKSTGQVFELGECLAEAKSVQPEKRFGRWLKEHCGYTVRSAWNFISVHERLADHRERLERHAVASTALIELAKAEPDQIESVLDLYDEGKSLKPAEIRALIGGKKDEAAEDIDLTQVGGRAGLQKMAAAKLKSSIAEFHRLTAAVLAGLEEAVLLHEGGKRIVMRALAADVEINARHASDLFKDVVAPLVPVERMPKANLEHERLGLGTGWGAVQHSLYRLGGAGSWPARDEMEKWVLEVAHPALRFAVHGETYVVSAVPATAPVLDVAKADSNVSKTDQIVVEKEPEADETKPNISDAELDATINNLMVASNAPAGASMSR
;
A
#
# COMPACT_ATOMS: atom_id res chain seq x y z
N MET A 1 42.74 17.25 3.49
CA MET A 1 42.47 16.92 4.91
C MET A 1 41.05 17.28 5.39
N ALA A 2 40.28 18.17 4.75
CA ALA A 2 38.95 18.61 5.22
C ALA A 2 37.74 17.64 5.03
N SER A 3 37.94 16.44 4.48
CA SER A 3 36.84 15.48 4.18
C SER A 3 36.61 14.45 5.30
N ILE A 4 37.65 14.16 6.09
CA ILE A 4 37.58 13.19 7.19
C ILE A 4 36.83 13.80 8.39
N ASP A 5 37.05 15.09 8.70
CA ASP A 5 36.40 15.78 9.82
C ASP A 5 34.87 15.86 9.68
N ARG A 6 34.34 16.02 8.45
CA ARG A 6 32.87 16.05 8.24
C ARG A 6 32.20 14.70 8.47
N LYS A 7 32.88 13.59 8.18
CA LYS A 7 32.36 12.23 8.44
C LYS A 7 32.34 11.91 9.93
N VAL A 8 33.36 12.35 10.67
CA VAL A 8 33.44 12.18 12.13
C VAL A 8 32.36 13.01 12.83
N GLN A 9 32.12 14.25 12.39
CA GLN A 9 31.07 15.12 12.94
C GLN A 9 29.65 14.58 12.68
N ARG A 10 29.37 14.03 11.48
CA ARG A 10 28.06 13.41 11.17
C ARG A 10 27.79 12.13 11.99
N ALA A 11 28.83 11.33 12.24
CA ALA A 11 28.70 10.13 13.08
C ALA A 11 28.46 10.46 14.56
N ALA A 12 29.05 11.55 15.07
CA ALA A 12 28.82 12.04 16.43
C ALA A 12 27.39 12.58 16.61
N ALA A 13 26.89 13.34 15.64
CA ALA A 13 25.51 13.87 15.64
C ALA A 13 24.45 12.75 15.56
N ALA A 14 24.70 11.69 14.78
CA ALA A 14 23.83 10.51 14.68
C ALA A 14 23.80 9.69 15.99
N LYS A 15 24.94 9.59 16.70
CA LYS A 15 25.00 8.92 18.01
C LYS A 15 24.27 9.71 19.10
N GLN A 16 24.38 11.04 19.08
CA GLN A 16 23.67 11.92 20.03
C GLN A 16 22.15 11.90 19.83
N THR A 17 21.67 11.97 18.58
CA THR A 17 20.24 11.89 18.25
C THR A 17 19.63 10.53 18.59
N LYS A 18 20.39 9.43 18.46
CA LYS A 18 19.92 8.09 18.87
C LYS A 18 19.86 7.95 20.40
N LYS A 19 20.80 8.56 21.12
CA LYS A 19 20.82 8.58 22.60
C LYS A 19 19.67 9.41 23.18
N THR A 20 19.41 10.60 22.62
CA THR A 20 18.29 11.46 23.07
C THR A 20 16.92 10.84 22.76
N ARG A 21 16.76 10.15 21.62
CA ARG A 21 15.51 9.41 21.31
C ARG A 21 15.28 8.21 22.25
N ALA A 22 16.34 7.52 22.66
CA ALA A 22 16.25 6.41 23.62
C ALA A 22 15.88 6.91 25.03
N GLU A 23 16.48 8.02 25.46
CA GLU A 23 16.17 8.66 26.76
C GLU A 23 14.72 9.16 26.79
N ASN A 24 14.28 9.86 25.75
CA ASN A 24 12.90 10.37 25.65
C ASN A 24 11.86 9.24 25.63
N ASN A 25 12.14 8.11 24.96
CA ASN A 25 11.28 6.93 24.98
C ASN A 25 11.24 6.23 26.35
N ARG A 26 12.34 6.28 27.11
CA ARG A 26 12.41 5.69 28.46
C ARG A 26 11.63 6.55 29.46
N VAL A 27 11.73 7.87 29.35
CA VAL A 27 10.98 8.83 30.18
C VAL A 27 9.48 8.77 29.87
N THR A 28 9.08 8.68 28.59
CA THR A 28 7.65 8.48 28.23
C THR A 28 7.11 7.13 28.70
N LYS A 29 7.85 6.03 28.54
CA LYS A 29 7.44 4.72 29.10
C LYS A 29 7.31 4.74 30.62
N LYS A 30 8.21 5.43 31.33
CA LYS A 30 8.13 5.57 32.80
C LYS A 30 6.95 6.44 33.23
N LYS A 31 6.63 7.50 32.48
CA LYS A 31 5.47 8.38 32.72
C LYS A 31 4.13 7.67 32.44
N VAL A 32 4.07 6.83 31.41
CA VAL A 32 2.89 5.99 31.11
C VAL A 32 2.71 4.86 32.13
N ALA A 33 3.80 4.30 32.66
CA ALA A 33 3.74 3.31 33.73
C ALA A 33 3.33 3.91 35.09
N ALA A 34 3.76 5.14 35.40
CA ALA A 34 3.38 5.84 36.63
C ALA A 34 1.95 6.42 36.61
N ALA A 35 1.38 6.67 35.42
CA ALA A 35 0.01 7.16 35.28
C ALA A 35 -1.06 6.05 35.32
N ARG A 36 -0.68 4.78 35.47
CA ARG A 36 -1.60 3.65 35.54
C ARG A 36 -1.46 2.94 36.89
N ALA A 37 -1.86 3.64 37.95
CA ALA A 37 -2.16 3.02 39.23
C ALA A 37 -3.23 1.92 39.04
N PRO A 38 -3.19 0.84 39.84
CA PRO A 38 -4.17 -0.24 39.72
C PRO A 38 -5.56 0.30 40.06
N SER A 39 -6.55 0.07 39.20
CA SER A 39 -7.95 0.30 39.57
C SER A 39 -8.30 -0.62 40.73
N GLU A 40 -8.59 -0.05 41.90
CA GLU A 40 -8.88 -0.69 43.19
C GLU A 40 -10.20 -1.50 43.22
N ASN A 41 -10.77 -1.87 42.07
CA ASN A 41 -12.05 -2.59 41.96
C ASN A 41 -11.92 -3.85 41.09
N GLU A 42 -10.88 -4.67 41.33
CA GLU A 42 -10.83 -6.03 40.77
C GLU A 42 -11.10 -7.01 41.92
N GLU A 43 -12.26 -7.68 41.88
CA GLU A 43 -12.64 -8.72 42.81
C GLU A 43 -11.51 -9.79 42.88
N PRO A 44 -11.07 -10.20 44.08
CA PRO A 44 -10.00 -11.17 44.22
C PRO A 44 -10.44 -12.51 43.63
N LEU A 45 -9.59 -13.10 42.79
CA LEU A 45 -9.84 -14.42 42.21
C LEU A 45 -9.99 -15.44 43.34
N SER A 46 -10.89 -16.42 43.18
CA SER A 46 -11.00 -17.55 44.12
C SER A 46 -9.63 -18.23 44.29
N PRO A 47 -9.27 -18.68 45.52
CA PRO A 47 -8.01 -19.40 45.77
C PRO A 47 -7.78 -20.58 44.81
N ASP A 48 -8.85 -21.28 44.42
CA ASP A 48 -8.77 -22.40 43.47
C ASP A 48 -8.34 -21.95 42.07
N VAL A 49 -8.84 -20.80 41.60
CA VAL A 49 -8.46 -20.22 40.30
C VAL A 49 -7.00 -19.75 40.34
N GLN A 50 -6.55 -19.18 41.46
CA GLN A 50 -5.15 -18.77 41.62
C GLN A 50 -4.20 -19.97 41.62
N ALA A 51 -4.56 -21.05 42.33
CA ALA A 51 -3.79 -22.29 42.33
C ALA A 51 -3.68 -22.89 40.93
N ARG A 52 -4.80 -22.94 40.19
CA ARG A 52 -4.79 -23.46 38.81
C ARG A 52 -3.95 -22.62 37.86
N LEU A 53 -4.01 -21.30 37.98
CA LEU A 53 -3.18 -20.40 37.17
C LEU A 53 -1.70 -20.54 37.50
N ALA A 54 -1.32 -20.76 38.76
CA ALA A 54 0.08 -20.99 39.14
C ALA A 54 0.63 -22.28 38.52
N GLU A 55 -0.17 -23.36 38.53
CA GLU A 55 0.18 -24.63 37.87
C GLU A 55 0.35 -24.46 36.36
N ILE A 56 -0.54 -23.69 35.72
CA ILE A 56 -0.42 -23.38 34.29
C ILE A 56 0.86 -22.58 34.00
N VAL A 57 1.23 -21.62 34.85
CA VAL A 57 2.49 -20.87 34.69
C VAL A 57 3.69 -21.80 34.76
N GLU A 58 3.73 -22.73 35.72
CA GLU A 58 4.82 -23.70 35.83
C GLU A 58 4.94 -24.56 34.57
N ARG A 59 3.81 -25.08 34.06
CA ARG A 59 3.77 -25.81 32.78
C ARG A 59 4.28 -24.95 31.63
N VAL A 60 3.79 -23.73 31.47
CA VAL A 60 4.21 -22.82 30.38
C VAL A 60 5.71 -22.48 30.44
N VAL A 61 6.27 -22.28 31.65
CA VAL A 61 7.70 -21.99 31.84
C VAL A 61 8.57 -23.21 31.55
N SER A 62 8.08 -24.43 31.84
CA SER A 62 8.78 -25.67 31.53
C SER A 62 8.85 -25.98 30.01
N LEU A 63 7.94 -25.41 29.22
CA LEU A 63 7.86 -25.61 27.77
C LEU A 63 8.85 -24.71 27.01
N HIS A 64 9.76 -25.33 26.27
CA HIS A 64 10.81 -24.62 25.53
C HIS A 64 10.52 -24.46 24.03
N ARG A 65 9.34 -24.88 23.55
CA ARG A 65 8.89 -24.81 22.13
C ARG A 65 9.86 -25.46 21.14
N LYS A 66 10.54 -26.55 21.54
CA LYS A 66 11.54 -27.25 20.73
C LYS A 66 10.94 -28.36 19.86
N SER A 67 9.71 -28.80 20.14
CA SER A 67 8.99 -29.80 19.34
C SER A 67 7.59 -29.32 18.99
N THR A 68 7.00 -29.92 17.95
CA THR A 68 5.61 -29.69 17.53
C THR A 68 4.65 -29.96 18.70
N GLY A 69 4.82 -31.05 19.45
CA GLY A 69 3.98 -31.37 20.60
C GLY A 69 4.04 -30.31 21.71
N GLN A 70 5.21 -29.73 21.99
CA GLN A 70 5.33 -28.63 22.96
C GLN A 70 4.60 -27.36 22.51
N VAL A 71 4.39 -27.16 21.20
CA VAL A 71 3.59 -26.04 20.68
C VAL A 71 2.11 -26.27 20.97
N PHE A 72 1.61 -27.49 20.80
CA PHE A 72 0.25 -27.87 21.15
C PHE A 72 -0.01 -27.76 22.66
N GLU A 73 0.88 -28.29 23.49
CA GLU A 73 0.79 -28.21 24.95
C GLU A 73 0.82 -26.76 25.45
N LEU A 74 1.62 -25.90 24.80
CA LEU A 74 1.62 -24.47 25.10
C LEU A 74 0.28 -23.82 24.74
N GLY A 75 -0.29 -24.16 23.58
CA GLY A 75 -1.60 -23.68 23.14
C GLY A 75 -2.71 -24.08 24.11
N GLU A 76 -2.72 -25.35 24.54
CA GLU A 76 -3.65 -25.90 25.54
C GLU A 76 -3.55 -25.15 26.88
N CYS A 77 -2.34 -25.00 27.43
CA CYS A 77 -2.12 -24.27 28.68
C CYS A 77 -2.64 -22.82 28.60
N LEU A 78 -2.43 -22.15 27.47
CA LEU A 78 -2.88 -20.78 27.26
C LEU A 78 -4.39 -20.67 27.03
N ALA A 79 -5.01 -21.66 26.40
CA ALA A 79 -6.45 -21.74 26.22
C ALA A 79 -7.14 -21.97 27.58
N GLU A 80 -6.58 -22.84 28.41
CA GLU A 80 -7.05 -23.10 29.76
C GLU A 80 -6.90 -21.86 30.66
N ALA A 81 -5.74 -21.19 30.63
CA ALA A 81 -5.55 -19.94 31.36
C ALA A 81 -6.58 -18.89 30.95
N LYS A 82 -6.93 -18.83 29.66
CA LYS A 82 -7.94 -17.91 29.15
C LYS A 82 -9.34 -18.26 29.66
N SER A 83 -9.70 -19.54 29.81
CA SER A 83 -11.04 -19.95 30.27
C SER A 83 -11.25 -19.74 31.77
N VAL A 84 -10.19 -19.86 32.58
CA VAL A 84 -10.29 -19.65 34.05
C VAL A 84 -10.14 -18.18 34.44
N GLN A 85 -9.66 -17.32 33.54
CA GLN A 85 -9.51 -15.88 33.78
C GLN A 85 -10.81 -15.13 33.49
N PRO A 86 -11.21 -14.15 34.33
CA PRO A 86 -12.28 -13.22 34.02
C PRO A 86 -12.00 -12.41 32.74
N GLU A 87 -13.06 -11.97 32.07
CA GLU A 87 -12.94 -11.13 30.88
C GLU A 87 -12.02 -9.92 31.14
N LYS A 88 -11.15 -9.63 30.17
CA LYS A 88 -10.20 -8.49 30.18
C LYS A 88 -8.97 -8.61 31.11
N ARG A 89 -8.79 -9.67 31.90
CA ARG A 89 -7.58 -9.88 32.74
C ARG A 89 -6.46 -10.69 32.07
N PHE A 90 -6.80 -11.52 31.08
CA PHE A 90 -5.85 -12.43 30.40
C PHE A 90 -4.60 -11.73 29.87
N GLY A 91 -4.74 -10.57 29.21
CA GLY A 91 -3.59 -9.85 28.64
C GLY A 91 -2.61 -9.30 29.68
N ARG A 92 -3.10 -8.93 30.87
CA ARG A 92 -2.25 -8.50 32.00
C ARG A 92 -1.51 -9.71 32.58
N TRP A 93 -2.24 -10.79 32.84
CA TRP A 93 -1.69 -12.04 33.37
C TRP A 93 -0.57 -12.60 32.50
N LEU A 94 -0.76 -12.66 31.17
CA LEU A 94 0.26 -13.12 30.21
C LEU A 94 1.58 -12.35 30.33
N LYS A 95 1.49 -11.02 30.52
CA LYS A 95 2.66 -10.15 30.60
C LYS A 95 3.40 -10.31 31.92
N GLU A 96 2.67 -10.48 33.02
CA GLU A 96 3.23 -10.59 34.37
C GLU A 96 3.85 -11.97 34.64
N HIS A 97 3.25 -13.04 34.12
CA HIS A 97 3.60 -14.41 34.52
C HIS A 97 4.28 -15.23 33.42
N CYS A 98 3.97 -14.98 32.15
CA CYS A 98 4.44 -15.84 31.04
C CYS A 98 5.33 -15.12 30.02
N GLY A 99 5.37 -13.78 30.03
CA GLY A 99 6.16 -12.98 29.09
C GLY A 99 5.62 -12.96 27.64
N TYR A 100 4.38 -13.40 27.42
CA TYR A 100 3.75 -13.39 26.08
C TYR A 100 2.94 -12.12 25.85
N THR A 101 2.83 -11.72 24.59
CA THR A 101 1.81 -10.76 24.15
C THR A 101 0.50 -11.49 23.88
N VAL A 102 -0.63 -10.77 23.97
CA VAL A 102 -1.96 -11.30 23.64
C VAL A 102 -1.97 -11.93 22.24
N ARG A 103 -1.41 -11.23 21.24
CA ARG A 103 -1.29 -11.76 19.86
C ARG A 103 -0.51 -13.08 19.80
N SER A 104 0.62 -13.17 20.50
CA SER A 104 1.43 -14.39 20.52
C SER A 104 0.67 -15.55 21.17
N ALA A 105 -0.03 -15.30 22.28
CA ALA A 105 -0.83 -16.30 22.95
C ALA A 105 -1.96 -16.82 22.05
N TRP A 106 -2.68 -15.93 21.37
CA TRP A 106 -3.72 -16.30 20.41
C TRP A 106 -3.21 -17.19 19.27
N ASN A 107 -2.00 -16.96 18.77
CA ASN A 107 -1.43 -17.81 17.73
C ASN A 107 -1.25 -19.27 18.22
N PHE A 108 -0.76 -19.45 19.44
CA PHE A 108 -0.58 -20.80 20.01
C PHE A 108 -1.90 -21.46 20.39
N ILE A 109 -2.84 -20.69 20.95
CA ILE A 109 -4.20 -21.15 21.22
C ILE A 109 -4.85 -21.63 19.92
N SER A 110 -4.76 -20.85 18.83
CA SER A 110 -5.32 -21.22 17.53
C SER A 110 -4.72 -22.52 16.98
N VAL A 111 -3.42 -22.76 17.16
CA VAL A 111 -2.79 -24.04 16.78
C VAL A 111 -3.42 -25.20 17.54
N HIS A 112 -3.60 -25.07 18.86
CA HIS A 112 -4.25 -26.10 19.65
C HIS A 112 -5.72 -26.30 19.25
N GLU A 113 -6.51 -25.23 19.20
CA GLU A 113 -7.95 -25.31 18.95
C GLU A 113 -8.29 -25.78 17.53
N ARG A 114 -7.52 -25.38 16.51
CA ARG A 114 -7.85 -25.65 15.10
C ARG A 114 -7.13 -26.85 14.51
N LEU A 115 -5.98 -27.25 15.06
CA LEU A 115 -5.19 -28.37 14.54
C LEU A 115 -5.14 -29.58 15.48
N ALA A 116 -5.94 -29.59 16.57
CA ALA A 116 -5.97 -30.68 17.54
C ALA A 116 -6.17 -32.06 16.89
N ASP A 117 -7.14 -32.15 15.96
CA ASP A 117 -7.49 -33.40 15.28
C ASP A 117 -6.35 -33.94 14.40
N HIS A 118 -5.42 -33.07 14.00
CA HIS A 118 -4.27 -33.40 13.16
C HIS A 118 -2.95 -33.45 13.93
N ARG A 119 -2.99 -33.35 15.27
CA ARG A 119 -1.79 -33.25 16.13
C ARG A 119 -0.79 -34.37 15.87
N GLU A 120 -1.24 -35.62 15.84
CA GLU A 120 -0.36 -36.78 15.65
C GLU A 120 0.35 -36.74 14.29
N ARG A 121 -0.37 -36.40 13.22
CA ARG A 121 0.16 -36.28 11.85
C ARG A 121 1.19 -35.15 11.77
N LEU A 122 0.90 -34.01 12.39
CA LEU A 122 1.81 -32.85 12.45
C LEU A 122 3.07 -33.12 13.29
N GLU A 123 2.95 -33.87 14.39
CA GLU A 123 4.09 -34.29 15.21
C GLU A 123 5.00 -35.27 14.48
N ARG A 124 4.42 -36.22 13.73
CA ARG A 124 5.17 -37.17 12.89
C ARG A 124 6.08 -36.46 11.88
N HIS A 125 5.61 -35.35 11.32
CA HIS A 125 6.35 -34.53 10.36
C HIS A 125 7.26 -33.46 10.99
N ALA A 126 7.30 -33.38 12.33
CA ALA A 126 8.08 -32.39 13.08
C ALA A 126 7.86 -30.94 12.57
N VAL A 127 6.60 -30.59 12.25
CA VAL A 127 6.26 -29.29 11.66
C VAL A 127 6.66 -28.15 12.60
N ALA A 128 7.41 -27.19 12.06
CA ALA A 128 7.93 -26.06 12.82
C ALA A 128 6.81 -25.14 13.35
N SER A 129 7.05 -24.50 14.49
CA SER A 129 6.08 -23.62 15.17
C SER A 129 5.51 -22.51 14.29
N THR A 130 6.33 -21.89 13.43
CA THR A 130 5.87 -20.85 12.50
C THR A 130 4.98 -21.39 11.39
N ALA A 131 5.23 -22.61 10.92
CA ALA A 131 4.40 -23.29 9.93
C ALA A 131 3.04 -23.67 10.53
N LEU A 132 3.01 -24.20 11.75
CA LEU A 132 1.76 -24.47 12.49
C LEU A 132 0.90 -23.21 12.64
N ILE A 133 1.51 -22.07 12.99
CA ILE A 133 0.80 -20.79 13.16
C ILE A 133 0.19 -20.30 11.84
N GLU A 134 0.85 -20.51 10.70
CA GLU A 134 0.25 -20.17 9.40
C GLU A 134 -0.85 -21.16 9.02
N LEU A 135 -0.61 -22.46 9.22
CA LEU A 135 -1.58 -23.52 8.92
C LEU A 135 -2.86 -23.37 9.74
N ALA A 136 -2.77 -22.95 11.00
CA ALA A 136 -3.93 -22.70 11.85
C ALA A 136 -4.85 -21.59 11.32
N LYS A 137 -4.45 -20.81 10.31
CA LYS A 137 -5.33 -19.80 9.66
C LYS A 137 -6.17 -20.37 8.52
N ALA A 138 -5.90 -21.61 8.11
CA ALA A 138 -6.50 -22.25 6.96
C ALA A 138 -7.87 -22.85 7.29
N GLU A 139 -8.71 -23.03 6.28
CA GLU A 139 -9.97 -23.80 6.39
C GLU A 139 -9.68 -25.32 6.44
N PRO A 140 -10.59 -26.16 6.98
CA PRO A 140 -10.37 -27.60 7.15
C PRO A 140 -9.84 -28.32 5.89
N ASP A 141 -10.44 -28.07 4.73
CA ASP A 141 -10.02 -28.67 3.46
C ASP A 141 -8.60 -28.30 3.04
N GLN A 142 -8.18 -27.08 3.40
CA GLN A 142 -6.84 -26.58 3.10
C GLN A 142 -5.80 -27.18 4.07
N ILE A 143 -6.21 -27.45 5.32
CA ILE A 143 -5.36 -28.13 6.29
C ILE A 143 -5.04 -29.53 5.77
N GLU A 144 -6.05 -30.29 5.32
CA GLU A 144 -5.85 -31.62 4.73
C GLU A 144 -4.94 -31.58 3.50
N SER A 145 -5.17 -30.63 2.58
CA SER A 145 -4.33 -30.47 1.39
C SER A 145 -2.85 -30.21 1.74
N VAL A 146 -2.59 -29.45 2.80
CA VAL A 146 -1.22 -29.18 3.28
C VAL A 146 -0.63 -30.42 3.96
N LEU A 147 -1.43 -31.18 4.70
CA LEU A 147 -1.00 -32.41 5.34
C LEU A 147 -0.67 -33.52 4.34
N ASP A 148 -1.40 -33.62 3.23
CA ASP A 148 -1.10 -34.56 2.15
C ASP A 148 0.29 -34.28 1.55
N LEU A 149 0.65 -33.01 1.38
CA LEU A 149 1.99 -32.63 0.93
C LEU A 149 3.08 -33.01 1.94
N TYR A 150 2.80 -32.94 3.24
CA TYR A 150 3.72 -33.44 4.26
C TYR A 150 3.86 -34.96 4.20
N ASP A 151 2.76 -35.69 4.00
CA ASP A 151 2.78 -37.15 3.83
C ASP A 151 3.57 -37.58 2.58
N GLU A 152 3.57 -36.77 1.53
CA GLU A 152 4.45 -36.93 0.35
C GLU A 152 5.94 -36.64 0.63
N GLY A 153 6.28 -36.25 1.87
CA GLY A 153 7.65 -35.96 2.30
C GLY A 153 8.13 -34.53 1.98
N LYS A 154 7.24 -33.62 1.57
CA LYS A 154 7.61 -32.22 1.29
C LYS A 154 7.74 -31.44 2.59
N SER A 155 8.82 -30.66 2.71
CA SER A 155 8.97 -29.69 3.80
C SER A 155 8.53 -28.31 3.33
N LEU A 156 7.39 -27.84 3.81
CA LEU A 156 6.81 -26.55 3.41
C LEU A 156 7.30 -25.42 4.32
N LYS A 157 7.71 -24.31 3.70
CA LYS A 157 8.02 -23.06 4.40
C LYS A 157 6.73 -22.30 4.75
N PRO A 158 6.74 -21.44 5.79
CA PRO A 158 5.57 -20.63 6.16
C PRO A 158 5.00 -19.78 5.01
N ALA A 159 5.85 -19.31 4.09
CA ALA A 159 5.40 -18.55 2.91
C ALA A 159 4.66 -19.42 1.88
N GLU A 160 5.07 -20.68 1.72
CA GLU A 160 4.45 -21.64 0.81
C GLU A 160 3.09 -22.09 1.37
N ILE A 161 3.01 -22.37 2.67
CA ILE A 161 1.74 -22.62 3.36
C ILE A 161 0.80 -21.42 3.18
N ARG A 162 1.30 -20.19 3.35
CA ARG A 162 0.49 -18.99 3.14
C ARG A 162 -0.03 -18.86 1.70
N ALA A 163 0.76 -19.25 0.71
CA ALA A 163 0.32 -19.24 -0.68
C ALA A 163 -0.76 -20.31 -0.95
N LEU A 164 -0.59 -21.52 -0.40
CA LEU A 164 -1.55 -22.62 -0.53
C LEU A 164 -2.90 -22.31 0.14
N ILE A 165 -2.87 -21.72 1.34
CA ILE A 165 -4.09 -21.38 2.09
C ILE A 165 -4.72 -20.05 1.60
N GLY A 166 -3.91 -19.16 1.02
CA GLY A 166 -4.37 -17.90 0.44
C GLY A 166 -4.99 -18.04 -0.95
N GLY A 167 -4.76 -19.17 -1.63
CA GLY A 167 -5.11 -19.40 -3.03
C GLY A 167 -6.58 -19.75 -3.33
N LYS A 168 -7.49 -19.74 -2.34
CA LYS A 168 -8.90 -20.11 -2.54
C LYS A 168 -9.92 -19.05 -2.14
N LYS A 169 -9.52 -17.78 -1.96
CA LYS A 169 -10.48 -16.69 -1.70
C LYS A 169 -10.96 -15.97 -2.97
N ASP A 170 -10.38 -16.28 -4.13
CA ASP A 170 -10.72 -15.62 -5.40
C ASP A 170 -11.62 -16.48 -6.33
N GLU A 171 -11.90 -17.75 -6.01
CA GLU A 171 -12.67 -18.64 -6.90
C GLU A 171 -14.11 -18.93 -6.43
N ALA A 172 -14.51 -18.42 -5.26
CA ALA A 172 -15.89 -18.47 -4.77
C ALA A 172 -16.54 -17.07 -4.66
N ALA A 173 -15.93 -16.05 -5.26
CA ALA A 173 -16.67 -14.89 -5.70
C ALA A 173 -17.19 -15.24 -7.10
N GLU A 174 -18.40 -15.79 -7.14
CA GLU A 174 -19.22 -15.81 -8.35
C GLU A 174 -19.13 -14.47 -9.07
N ASP A 175 -19.32 -14.52 -10.39
CA ASP A 175 -19.33 -13.49 -11.44
C ASP A 175 -20.10 -12.18 -11.09
N ILE A 176 -19.73 -11.55 -9.98
CA ILE A 176 -20.27 -10.28 -9.52
C ILE A 176 -19.59 -9.24 -10.39
N ASP A 177 -20.34 -8.71 -11.36
CA ASP A 177 -19.94 -7.55 -12.13
C ASP A 177 -19.63 -6.39 -11.17
N LEU A 178 -18.33 -6.14 -10.97
CA LEU A 178 -17.83 -5.09 -10.07
C LEU A 178 -18.34 -3.70 -10.46
N THR A 179 -18.81 -3.50 -11.70
CA THR A 179 -19.41 -2.23 -12.15
C THR A 179 -20.80 -2.00 -11.58
N GLN A 180 -21.48 -3.05 -11.10
CA GLN A 180 -22.82 -2.98 -10.51
C GLN A 180 -22.80 -2.91 -8.98
N VAL A 181 -21.63 -3.05 -8.35
CA VAL A 181 -21.51 -2.98 -6.89
C VAL A 181 -21.37 -1.53 -6.45
N GLY A 182 -22.45 -0.98 -5.89
CA GLY A 182 -22.48 0.38 -5.34
C GLY A 182 -21.69 0.55 -4.04
N GLY A 183 -21.57 1.80 -3.61
CA GLY A 183 -20.98 2.19 -2.32
C GLY A 183 -19.46 2.13 -2.27
N ARG A 184 -18.89 2.57 -1.13
CA ARG A 184 -17.44 2.70 -0.92
C ARG A 184 -16.68 1.40 -1.16
N ALA A 185 -17.23 0.27 -0.71
CA ALA A 185 -16.59 -1.03 -0.86
C ALA A 185 -16.54 -1.50 -2.33
N GLY A 186 -17.61 -1.29 -3.09
CA GLY A 186 -17.64 -1.58 -4.52
C GLY A 186 -16.66 -0.73 -5.31
N LEU A 187 -16.65 0.59 -5.05
CA LEU A 187 -15.69 1.53 -5.65
C LEU A 187 -14.24 1.13 -5.36
N GLN A 188 -13.92 0.77 -4.11
CA GLN A 188 -12.58 0.32 -3.73
C GLN A 188 -12.16 -0.96 -4.46
N LYS A 189 -13.06 -1.94 -4.60
CA LYS A 189 -12.78 -3.17 -5.36
C LYS A 189 -12.55 -2.90 -6.83
N MET A 190 -13.43 -2.09 -7.45
CA MET A 190 -13.31 -1.70 -8.86
C MET A 190 -12.01 -0.92 -9.11
N ALA A 191 -11.68 0.04 -8.25
CA ALA A 191 -10.45 0.81 -8.34
C ALA A 191 -9.21 -0.08 -8.19
N ALA A 192 -9.21 -1.04 -7.27
CA ALA A 192 -8.10 -1.97 -7.09
C ALA A 192 -7.91 -2.89 -8.32
N ALA A 193 -9.01 -3.41 -8.87
CA ALA A 193 -8.98 -4.24 -10.08
C ALA A 193 -8.44 -3.45 -11.29
N LYS A 194 -8.98 -2.24 -11.51
CA LYS A 194 -8.53 -1.32 -12.58
C LYS A 194 -7.07 -0.92 -12.40
N LEU A 195 -6.64 -0.58 -11.19
CA LEU A 195 -5.25 -0.21 -10.92
C LEU A 195 -4.30 -1.38 -11.23
N LYS A 196 -4.66 -2.60 -10.85
CA LYS A 196 -3.88 -3.81 -11.14
C LYS A 196 -3.72 -4.02 -12.66
N SER A 197 -4.81 -3.95 -13.42
CA SER A 197 -4.75 -4.10 -14.88
C SER A 197 -4.00 -2.95 -15.56
N SER A 198 -4.25 -1.71 -15.15
CA SER A 198 -3.59 -0.53 -15.73
C SER A 198 -2.09 -0.53 -15.47
N ILE A 199 -1.62 -0.95 -14.29
CA ILE A 199 -0.17 -1.08 -14.00
C ILE A 199 0.48 -2.12 -14.91
N ALA A 200 -0.17 -3.28 -15.09
CA ALA A 200 0.35 -4.35 -15.93
C ALA A 200 0.46 -3.90 -17.40
N GLU A 201 -0.59 -3.26 -17.92
CA GLU A 201 -0.61 -2.76 -19.30
C GLU A 201 0.37 -1.59 -19.50
N PHE A 202 0.46 -0.67 -18.54
CA PHE A 202 1.45 0.40 -18.53
C PHE A 202 2.87 -0.16 -18.63
N HIS A 203 3.20 -1.17 -17.82
CA HIS A 203 4.51 -1.82 -17.86
C HIS A 203 4.77 -2.50 -19.22
N ARG A 204 3.78 -3.24 -19.74
CA ARG A 204 3.89 -3.90 -21.06
C ARG A 204 4.18 -2.91 -22.18
N LEU A 205 3.43 -1.82 -22.25
CA LEU A 205 3.60 -0.77 -23.27
C LEU A 205 4.95 -0.05 -23.11
N THR A 206 5.32 0.29 -21.88
CA THR A 206 6.60 0.97 -21.58
C THR A 206 7.79 0.09 -21.95
N ALA A 207 7.72 -1.23 -21.68
CA ALA A 207 8.74 -2.19 -22.09
C ALA A 207 8.84 -2.32 -23.62
N ALA A 208 7.72 -2.30 -24.34
CA ALA A 208 7.73 -2.31 -25.81
C ALA A 208 8.37 -1.04 -26.39
N VAL A 209 8.09 0.13 -25.81
CA VAL A 209 8.75 1.40 -26.18
C VAL A 209 10.25 1.32 -25.90
N LEU A 210 10.64 0.82 -24.72
CA LEU A 210 12.05 0.66 -24.35
C LEU A 210 12.79 -0.24 -25.35
N ALA A 211 12.21 -1.37 -25.74
CA ALA A 211 12.83 -2.29 -26.71
C ALA A 211 13.12 -1.59 -28.06
N GLY A 212 12.17 -0.78 -28.57
CA GLY A 212 12.39 0.01 -29.79
C GLY A 212 13.46 1.09 -29.63
N LEU A 213 13.57 1.70 -28.44
CA LEU A 213 14.67 2.62 -28.13
C LEU A 213 16.01 1.89 -28.06
N GLU A 214 16.08 0.74 -27.41
CA GLU A 214 17.31 -0.04 -27.28
C GLU A 214 17.84 -0.50 -28.63
N GLU A 215 16.96 -0.93 -29.55
CA GLU A 215 17.37 -1.24 -30.93
C GLU A 215 17.96 -0.02 -31.64
N ALA A 216 17.33 1.14 -31.52
CA ALA A 216 17.83 2.39 -32.09
C ALA A 216 19.17 2.83 -31.47
N VAL A 217 19.33 2.70 -30.15
CA VAL A 217 20.57 3.03 -29.43
C VAL A 217 21.70 2.07 -29.83
N LEU A 218 21.44 0.77 -29.93
CA LEU A 218 22.44 -0.21 -30.39
C LEU A 218 22.94 0.09 -31.81
N LEU A 219 22.05 0.52 -32.71
CA LEU A 219 22.46 0.98 -34.05
C LEU A 219 23.36 2.21 -33.97
N HIS A 220 23.05 3.15 -33.06
CA HIS A 220 23.86 4.34 -32.84
C HIS A 220 25.26 4.01 -32.30
N GLU A 221 25.37 3.12 -31.32
CA GLU A 221 26.65 2.64 -30.79
C GLU A 221 27.51 1.94 -31.86
N GLY A 222 26.86 1.29 -32.84
CA GLY A 222 27.51 0.74 -34.03
C GLY A 222 27.94 1.78 -35.07
N GLY A 223 27.87 3.08 -34.75
CA GLY A 223 28.27 4.19 -35.62
C GLY A 223 27.23 4.58 -36.68
N LYS A 224 26.02 4.01 -36.63
CA LYS A 224 24.91 4.40 -37.51
C LYS A 224 24.12 5.55 -36.88
N ARG A 225 23.24 6.17 -37.66
CA ARG A 225 22.36 7.23 -37.16
C ARG A 225 21.01 6.63 -36.76
N ILE A 226 20.36 7.21 -35.76
CA ILE A 226 18.99 6.85 -35.41
C ILE A 226 18.03 7.35 -36.51
N VAL A 227 17.27 6.44 -37.12
CA VAL A 227 16.28 6.76 -38.15
C VAL A 227 14.97 7.14 -37.46
N MET A 228 14.77 8.44 -37.20
CA MET A 228 13.61 8.95 -36.45
C MET A 228 12.25 8.48 -36.99
N ARG A 229 12.09 8.41 -38.32
CA ARG A 229 10.84 7.92 -38.93
C ARG A 229 10.56 6.45 -38.61
N ALA A 230 11.59 5.61 -38.58
CA ALA A 230 11.46 4.20 -38.22
C ALA A 230 11.14 4.08 -36.72
N LEU A 231 11.92 4.78 -35.88
CA LEU A 231 11.68 4.82 -34.43
C LEU A 231 10.24 5.25 -34.11
N ALA A 232 9.72 6.30 -34.76
CA ALA A 232 8.35 6.75 -34.59
C ALA A 232 7.33 5.66 -34.94
N ALA A 233 7.51 4.98 -36.08
CA ALA A 233 6.63 3.90 -36.50
C ALA A 233 6.54 2.76 -35.48
N ASP A 234 7.66 2.49 -34.77
CA ASP A 234 7.74 1.39 -33.82
C ASP A 234 7.19 1.76 -32.43
N VAL A 235 7.38 3.00 -31.98
CA VAL A 235 7.14 3.37 -30.57
C VAL A 235 6.00 4.34 -30.32
N GLU A 236 5.54 5.11 -31.32
CA GLU A 236 4.64 6.25 -31.11
C GLU A 236 3.31 5.83 -30.45
N ILE A 237 2.64 4.82 -30.99
CA ILE A 237 1.35 4.37 -30.47
C ILE A 237 1.48 3.82 -29.04
N ASN A 238 2.50 2.99 -28.80
CA ASN A 238 2.72 2.42 -27.47
C ASN A 238 3.08 3.50 -26.45
N ALA A 239 3.90 4.49 -26.83
CA ALA A 239 4.27 5.61 -25.98
C ALA A 239 3.07 6.50 -25.65
N ARG A 240 2.17 6.74 -26.62
CA ARG A 240 0.94 7.50 -26.41
C ARG A 240 0.03 6.80 -25.40
N HIS A 241 -0.25 5.51 -25.59
CA HIS A 241 -1.09 4.75 -24.66
C HIS A 241 -0.45 4.62 -23.27
N ALA A 242 0.87 4.41 -23.19
CA ALA A 242 1.58 4.40 -21.92
C ALA A 242 1.53 5.76 -21.22
N SER A 243 1.61 6.88 -21.97
CA SER A 243 1.46 8.23 -21.40
C SER A 243 0.09 8.47 -20.80
N ASP A 244 -0.98 7.98 -21.44
CA ASP A 244 -2.34 8.13 -20.92
C ASP A 244 -2.59 7.25 -19.69
N LEU A 245 -2.11 6.01 -19.71
CA LEU A 245 -2.15 5.14 -18.52
C LEU A 245 -1.31 5.68 -17.37
N PHE A 246 -0.16 6.30 -17.65
CA PHE A 246 0.67 6.93 -16.62
C PHE A 246 -0.09 8.02 -15.87
N LYS A 247 -0.80 8.89 -16.61
CA LYS A 247 -1.62 9.95 -16.01
C LYS A 247 -2.66 9.34 -15.08
N ASP A 248 -3.35 8.31 -15.57
CA ASP A 248 -4.43 7.62 -14.88
C ASP A 248 -3.99 6.79 -13.64
N VAL A 249 -2.73 6.35 -13.59
CA VAL A 249 -2.19 5.48 -12.51
C VAL A 249 -1.34 6.24 -11.50
N VAL A 250 -0.54 7.21 -11.95
CA VAL A 250 0.55 7.79 -11.15
C VAL A 250 0.36 9.28 -10.89
N ALA A 251 -0.13 10.05 -11.85
CA ALA A 251 -0.16 11.51 -11.75
C ALA A 251 -1.36 11.98 -10.88
N PRO A 252 -1.13 12.71 -9.78
CA PRO A 252 -2.22 13.30 -9.00
C PRO A 252 -3.09 14.24 -9.82
N LEU A 253 -4.38 14.33 -9.47
CA LEU A 253 -5.26 15.37 -10.00
C LEU A 253 -5.09 16.66 -9.19
N VAL A 254 -4.81 17.76 -9.87
CA VAL A 254 -4.58 19.08 -9.29
C VAL A 254 -5.45 20.15 -9.94
N PRO A 255 -5.81 21.23 -9.22
CA PRO A 255 -6.53 22.35 -9.81
C PRO A 255 -5.70 23.04 -10.90
N VAL A 256 -6.35 23.49 -11.97
CA VAL A 256 -5.71 24.26 -13.04
C VAL A 256 -5.47 25.69 -12.56
N GLU A 257 -4.21 26.09 -12.33
CA GLU A 257 -3.86 27.42 -11.79
C GLU A 257 -4.44 28.57 -12.62
N ARG A 258 -4.36 28.47 -13.96
CA ARG A 258 -4.86 29.50 -14.89
C ARG A 258 -6.39 29.54 -15.00
N MET A 259 -7.08 28.49 -14.57
CA MET A 259 -8.55 28.36 -14.66
C MET A 259 -9.09 27.60 -13.43
N PRO A 260 -9.18 28.26 -12.27
CA PRO A 260 -9.56 27.59 -11.02
C PRO A 260 -10.97 26.95 -11.02
N LYS A 261 -11.83 27.37 -11.96
CA LYS A 261 -13.18 26.83 -12.15
C LYS A 261 -13.25 25.65 -13.13
N ALA A 262 -12.13 25.26 -13.75
CA ALA A 262 -12.07 24.12 -14.65
C ALA A 262 -12.01 22.80 -13.89
N ASN A 263 -12.20 21.69 -14.61
CA ASN A 263 -11.95 20.36 -14.07
C ASN A 263 -10.48 20.20 -13.66
N LEU A 264 -10.21 19.28 -12.74
CA LEU A 264 -8.85 18.93 -12.34
C LEU A 264 -8.05 18.41 -13.54
N GLU A 265 -6.75 18.70 -13.56
CA GLU A 265 -5.82 18.16 -14.53
C GLU A 265 -4.79 17.25 -13.86
N HIS A 266 -4.17 16.38 -14.64
CA HIS A 266 -3.09 15.52 -14.15
C HIS A 266 -1.81 16.35 -13.95
N GLU A 267 -1.21 16.24 -12.77
CA GLU A 267 0.02 16.92 -12.41
C GLU A 267 1.20 16.45 -13.29
N ARG A 268 2.12 17.38 -13.56
CA ARG A 268 3.41 17.08 -14.19
C ARG A 268 4.46 16.91 -13.11
N LEU A 269 4.99 15.70 -12.94
CA LEU A 269 5.89 15.33 -11.83
C LEU A 269 7.31 15.95 -11.90
N GLY A 270 7.56 16.81 -12.88
CA GLY A 270 8.82 17.52 -13.08
C GLY A 270 9.99 16.65 -13.55
N LEU A 271 10.80 17.18 -14.47
CA LEU A 271 11.93 16.46 -15.10
C LEU A 271 13.08 16.12 -14.12
N GLY A 272 13.06 16.69 -12.92
CA GLY A 272 14.03 16.39 -11.85
C GLY A 272 13.81 15.05 -11.17
N THR A 273 12.72 14.35 -11.47
CA THR A 273 12.42 13.01 -10.92
C THR A 273 12.45 11.96 -12.03
N GLY A 274 12.79 10.71 -11.69
CA GLY A 274 12.76 9.59 -12.65
C GLY A 274 11.37 9.41 -13.26
N TRP A 275 10.32 9.44 -12.44
CA TRP A 275 8.95 9.32 -12.92
C TRP A 275 8.46 10.50 -13.76
N GLY A 276 8.89 11.73 -13.46
CA GLY A 276 8.61 12.88 -14.32
C GLY A 276 9.37 12.85 -15.64
N ALA A 277 10.59 12.30 -15.67
CA ALA A 277 11.30 12.02 -16.90
C ALA A 277 10.59 10.95 -17.74
N VAL A 278 10.04 9.89 -17.11
CA VAL A 278 9.21 8.88 -17.77
C VAL A 278 7.95 9.50 -18.36
N GLN A 279 7.20 10.27 -17.56
CA GLN A 279 5.99 10.96 -17.99
C GLN A 279 6.24 11.82 -19.23
N HIS A 280 7.31 12.62 -19.20
CA HIS A 280 7.70 13.47 -20.31
C HIS A 280 8.16 12.66 -21.54
N SER A 281 8.93 11.60 -21.32
CA SER A 281 9.48 10.78 -22.41
C SER A 281 8.39 10.05 -23.17
N LEU A 282 7.44 9.43 -22.47
CA LEU A 282 6.29 8.76 -23.08
C LEU A 282 5.40 9.77 -23.85
N TYR A 283 5.13 10.93 -23.25
CA TYR A 283 4.36 11.99 -23.92
C TYR A 283 5.04 12.45 -25.23
N ARG A 284 6.35 12.73 -25.19
CA ARG A 284 7.10 13.22 -26.35
C ARG A 284 7.25 12.14 -27.43
N LEU A 285 7.59 10.91 -27.06
CA LEU A 285 7.68 9.78 -28.00
C LEU A 285 6.34 9.47 -28.67
N GLY A 286 5.22 9.68 -27.96
CA GLY A 286 3.86 9.55 -28.51
C GLY A 286 3.41 10.69 -29.42
N GLY A 287 4.25 11.69 -29.68
CA GLY A 287 3.94 12.88 -30.45
C GLY A 287 4.94 13.16 -31.58
N ALA A 288 5.15 12.20 -32.49
CA ALA A 288 6.13 12.30 -33.58
C ALA A 288 6.04 13.59 -34.42
N GLY A 289 4.84 14.13 -34.61
CA GLY A 289 4.62 15.40 -35.31
C GLY A 289 5.20 16.65 -34.61
N SER A 290 5.59 16.53 -33.34
CA SER A 290 6.17 17.61 -32.52
C SER A 290 7.64 17.37 -32.15
N TRP A 291 8.29 16.39 -32.79
CA TRP A 291 9.69 16.10 -32.51
C TRP A 291 10.58 17.27 -32.94
N PRO A 292 11.61 17.61 -32.14
CA PRO A 292 12.53 18.68 -32.46
C PRO A 292 13.41 18.31 -33.66
N ALA A 293 14.34 19.19 -34.02
CA ALA A 293 15.34 18.89 -35.03
C ALA A 293 16.08 17.57 -34.72
N ARG A 294 16.47 16.86 -35.77
CA ARG A 294 16.95 15.47 -35.68
C ARG A 294 18.06 15.27 -34.65
N ASP A 295 19.07 16.12 -34.66
CA ASP A 295 20.24 15.97 -33.78
C ASP A 295 19.89 16.26 -32.32
N GLU A 296 18.92 17.16 -32.08
CA GLU A 296 18.36 17.41 -30.75
C GLU A 296 17.55 16.20 -30.27
N MET A 297 16.75 15.58 -31.15
CA MET A 297 15.97 14.39 -30.83
C MET A 297 16.89 13.20 -30.52
N GLU A 298 17.92 12.98 -31.33
CA GLU A 298 18.90 11.90 -31.14
C GLU A 298 19.61 12.03 -29.78
N LYS A 299 20.09 13.23 -29.47
CA LYS A 299 20.68 13.53 -28.15
C LYS A 299 19.68 13.31 -27.01
N TRP A 300 18.44 13.77 -27.16
CA TRP A 300 17.41 13.62 -26.14
C TRP A 300 17.01 12.15 -25.90
N VAL A 301 16.95 11.32 -26.96
CA VAL A 301 16.68 9.89 -26.83
C VAL A 301 17.77 9.22 -25.98
N LEU A 302 19.04 9.52 -26.26
CA LEU A 302 20.18 8.92 -25.56
C LEU A 302 20.31 9.40 -24.11
N GLU A 303 20.15 10.71 -23.86
CA GLU A 303 20.45 11.31 -22.55
C GLU A 303 19.24 11.33 -21.59
N VAL A 304 18.02 11.27 -22.11
CA VAL A 304 16.79 11.45 -21.31
C VAL A 304 15.85 10.27 -21.46
N ALA A 305 15.39 9.97 -22.68
CA ALA A 305 14.31 9.01 -22.87
C ALA A 305 14.75 7.58 -22.52
N HIS A 306 15.88 7.13 -23.06
CA HIS A 306 16.39 5.78 -22.82
C HIS A 306 16.68 5.53 -21.32
N PRO A 307 17.44 6.38 -20.59
CA PRO A 307 17.62 6.22 -19.15
C PRO A 307 16.33 6.27 -18.33
N ALA A 308 15.36 7.11 -18.72
CA ALA A 308 14.07 7.20 -18.02
C ALA A 308 13.27 5.90 -18.16
N LEU A 309 13.22 5.31 -19.35
CA LEU A 309 12.48 4.06 -19.57
C LEU A 309 13.18 2.86 -18.94
N ARG A 310 14.52 2.82 -18.88
CA ARG A 310 15.25 1.81 -18.09
C ARG A 310 14.96 1.93 -16.59
N PHE A 311 14.85 3.14 -16.06
CA PHE A 311 14.38 3.36 -14.68
C PHE A 311 12.97 2.77 -14.47
N ALA A 312 12.03 2.98 -15.39
CA ALA A 312 10.67 2.49 -15.26
C ALA A 312 10.54 0.96 -15.39
N VAL A 313 11.27 0.35 -16.32
CA VAL A 313 11.11 -1.08 -16.69
C VAL A 313 12.09 -1.98 -15.91
N HIS A 314 13.33 -1.54 -15.73
CA HIS A 314 14.39 -2.34 -15.10
C HIS A 314 14.68 -1.93 -13.64
N GLY A 315 14.12 -0.81 -13.18
CA GLY A 315 14.36 -0.31 -11.82
C GLY A 315 15.75 0.29 -11.61
N GLU A 316 16.44 0.67 -12.69
CA GLU A 316 17.73 1.35 -12.62
C GLU A 316 17.61 2.74 -12.02
N THR A 317 18.66 3.25 -11.39
CA THR A 317 18.63 4.62 -10.83
C THR A 317 18.64 5.66 -11.94
N TYR A 318 17.64 6.54 -11.98
CA TYR A 318 17.64 7.68 -12.88
C TYR A 318 18.54 8.80 -12.34
N VAL A 319 19.55 9.18 -13.12
CA VAL A 319 20.42 10.33 -12.84
C VAL A 319 20.10 11.42 -13.84
N VAL A 320 19.78 12.62 -13.37
CA VAL A 320 19.50 13.78 -14.21
C VAL A 320 20.79 14.21 -14.90
N SER A 321 21.04 13.71 -16.12
CA SER A 321 22.27 14.00 -16.86
C SER A 321 22.20 15.27 -17.72
N ALA A 322 21.02 15.85 -17.96
CA ALA A 322 20.88 17.15 -18.63
C ALA A 322 19.52 17.79 -18.35
N VAL A 323 19.47 19.13 -18.28
CA VAL A 323 18.21 19.90 -18.32
C VAL A 323 17.66 19.80 -19.75
N PRO A 324 16.49 19.18 -19.98
CA PRO A 324 15.90 19.12 -21.32
C PRO A 324 15.51 20.52 -21.78
N ALA A 325 15.72 20.83 -23.06
CA ALA A 325 15.21 22.05 -23.67
C ALA A 325 13.69 22.14 -23.45
N THR A 326 13.26 23.16 -22.73
CA THR A 326 11.85 23.44 -22.44
C THR A 326 11.11 23.59 -23.77
N ALA A 327 10.12 22.74 -24.03
CA ALA A 327 9.24 22.93 -25.17
C ALA A 327 8.53 24.30 -25.05
N PRO A 328 8.41 25.09 -26.13
CA PRO A 328 7.73 26.36 -26.08
C PRO A 328 6.25 26.13 -25.75
N VAL A 329 5.76 26.88 -24.78
CA VAL A 329 4.33 27.10 -24.57
C VAL A 329 3.81 27.70 -25.87
N LEU A 330 2.97 26.97 -26.60
CA LEU A 330 2.24 27.53 -27.73
C LEU A 330 1.24 28.55 -27.17
N ASP A 331 1.65 29.82 -27.12
CA ASP A 331 0.73 30.94 -27.10
C ASP A 331 -0.11 30.85 -28.38
N VAL A 332 -1.40 30.59 -28.20
CA VAL A 332 -2.38 30.60 -29.28
C VAL A 332 -2.37 31.99 -29.90
N ALA A 333 -1.88 32.06 -31.13
CA ALA A 333 -1.92 33.24 -31.97
C ALA A 333 -3.37 33.79 -32.01
N LYS A 334 -3.50 35.06 -31.65
CA LYS A 334 -4.71 35.85 -31.91
C LYS A 334 -4.88 35.92 -33.42
N ALA A 335 -5.85 35.17 -33.95
CA ALA A 335 -6.43 35.47 -35.25
C ALA A 335 -7.43 36.62 -35.05
N ASP A 336 -7.12 37.76 -35.66
CA ASP A 336 -8.04 38.86 -35.85
C ASP A 336 -9.33 38.35 -36.51
N SER A 337 -10.45 38.47 -35.79
CA SER A 337 -11.76 38.53 -36.43
C SER A 337 -12.52 39.72 -35.86
N ASN A 338 -12.72 40.67 -36.77
CA ASN A 338 -13.40 41.92 -36.59
C ASN A 338 -14.90 41.67 -36.78
N VAL A 339 -15.70 41.72 -35.72
CA VAL A 339 -17.16 41.90 -35.81
C VAL A 339 -17.61 42.87 -34.72
N SER A 340 -18.26 43.93 -35.18
CA SER A 340 -18.78 45.05 -34.39
C SER A 340 -20.10 44.73 -33.68
N LYS A 341 -20.39 45.55 -32.66
CA LYS A 341 -21.70 45.91 -32.07
C LYS A 341 -22.33 44.87 -31.12
N THR A 342 -22.33 45.16 -29.82
CA THR A 342 -23.44 45.80 -29.06
C THR A 342 -24.20 44.72 -28.30
N ASP A 343 -23.99 44.58 -27.00
CA ASP A 343 -24.90 45.19 -26.03
C ASP A 343 -24.37 45.04 -24.60
N GLN A 344 -24.59 46.09 -23.82
CA GLN A 344 -24.36 46.14 -22.39
C GLN A 344 -25.44 45.32 -21.69
N ILE A 345 -25.03 44.39 -20.83
CA ILE A 345 -25.87 43.96 -19.71
C ILE A 345 -25.03 44.13 -18.44
N VAL A 346 -25.42 45.17 -17.70
CA VAL A 346 -25.06 45.42 -16.31
C VAL A 346 -25.61 44.28 -15.47
N VAL A 347 -24.76 43.57 -14.73
CA VAL A 347 -25.18 42.79 -13.56
C VAL A 347 -24.26 43.15 -12.40
N GLU A 348 -24.83 44.04 -11.58
CA GLU A 348 -24.78 44.14 -10.12
C GLU A 348 -23.62 43.47 -9.38
N LYS A 349 -22.93 44.34 -8.65
CA LYS A 349 -21.94 44.06 -7.62
C LYS A 349 -22.68 43.67 -6.34
N GLU A 350 -22.52 42.41 -5.92
CA GLU A 350 -22.90 41.95 -4.57
C GLU A 350 -21.67 41.43 -3.79
N PRO A 351 -21.75 41.45 -2.45
CA PRO A 351 -20.63 41.84 -1.59
C PRO A 351 -19.68 40.68 -1.23
N GLU A 352 -18.46 41.07 -0.83
CA GLU A 352 -17.46 40.21 -0.19
C GLU A 352 -18.09 39.37 0.92
N ALA A 353 -18.15 38.05 0.70
CA ALA A 353 -18.44 37.07 1.73
C ALA A 353 -17.11 36.49 2.25
N ASP A 354 -16.76 36.96 3.45
CA ASP A 354 -15.93 36.37 4.50
C ASP A 354 -15.21 35.04 4.18
N GLU A 355 -13.88 35.09 4.12
CA GLU A 355 -12.98 33.94 4.05
C GLU A 355 -12.95 33.19 5.39
N THR A 356 -13.99 32.40 5.69
CA THR A 356 -13.86 31.33 6.69
C THR A 356 -13.79 29.99 5.98
N LYS A 357 -12.55 29.48 5.80
CA LYS A 357 -12.30 28.09 5.44
C LYS A 357 -12.91 27.18 6.51
N PRO A 358 -13.91 26.34 6.20
CA PRO A 358 -14.36 25.34 7.16
C PRO A 358 -13.30 24.25 7.24
N ASN A 359 -12.49 24.28 8.30
CA ASN A 359 -11.56 23.21 8.62
C ASN A 359 -12.34 22.09 9.34
N ILE A 360 -13.09 21.31 8.57
CA ILE A 360 -13.84 20.16 9.09
C ILE A 360 -12.88 18.97 9.10
N SER A 361 -12.74 18.35 10.25
CA SER A 361 -11.89 17.17 10.42
C SER A 361 -12.53 15.93 9.76
N ASP A 362 -11.72 14.96 9.32
CA ASP A 362 -12.20 13.71 8.70
C ASP A 362 -13.24 12.97 9.56
N ALA A 363 -13.14 13.09 10.89
CA ALA A 363 -14.08 12.51 11.84
C ALA A 363 -15.46 13.18 11.82
N GLU A 364 -15.52 14.49 11.57
CA GLU A 364 -16.77 15.23 11.44
C GLU A 364 -17.42 14.96 10.08
N LEU A 365 -16.62 14.74 9.04
CA LEU A 365 -17.11 14.33 7.72
C LEU A 365 -17.76 12.93 7.77
N ASP A 366 -17.10 11.97 8.43
CA ASP A 366 -17.64 10.62 8.66
C ASP A 366 -18.91 10.63 9.53
N ALA A 367 -18.97 11.50 10.54
CA ALA A 367 -20.17 11.67 11.37
C ALA A 367 -21.35 12.27 10.57
N THR A 368 -21.07 13.24 9.70
CA THR A 368 -22.09 13.89 8.87
C THR A 368 -22.67 12.91 7.84
N ILE A 369 -21.82 12.09 7.22
CA ILE A 369 -22.23 11.05 6.26
C ILE A 369 -23.06 9.96 6.97
N ASN A 370 -22.64 9.52 8.17
CA ASN A 370 -23.42 8.53 8.92
C ASN A 370 -24.78 9.07 9.37
N ASN A 371 -24.89 10.34 9.74
CA ASN A 371 -26.17 10.96 10.12
C ASN A 371 -27.14 11.09 8.93
N LEU A 372 -26.63 11.36 7.72
CA LEU A 372 -27.43 11.38 6.49
C LEU A 372 -27.95 9.98 6.08
N MET A 373 -27.16 8.94 6.36
CA MET A 373 -27.54 7.54 6.11
C MET A 373 -28.55 7.00 7.14
N VAL A 374 -28.57 7.54 8.37
CA VAL A 374 -29.57 7.17 9.40
C VAL A 374 -30.92 7.86 9.13
N ALA A 375 -30.91 9.11 8.64
CA ALA A 375 -32.13 9.84 8.30
C ALA A 375 -32.94 9.23 7.13
N SER A 376 -32.29 8.44 6.28
CA SER A 376 -32.90 7.76 5.14
C SER A 376 -33.54 6.40 5.47
N ASN A 377 -33.40 5.91 6.71
CA ASN A 377 -33.97 4.65 7.19
C ASN A 377 -35.18 4.81 8.13
N ALA A 378 -35.84 5.98 8.14
CA ALA A 378 -37.12 6.12 8.83
C ALA A 378 -38.22 5.30 8.13
N PRO A 379 -38.95 4.40 8.83
CA PRO A 379 -40.01 3.63 8.21
C PRO A 379 -41.16 4.54 7.82
N ALA A 380 -41.62 4.44 6.56
CA ALA A 380 -42.85 5.05 6.09
C ALA A 380 -44.05 4.39 6.81
N GLY A 381 -44.37 4.89 8.00
CA GLY A 381 -45.53 4.50 8.79
C GLY A 381 -46.70 5.46 8.58
N ALA A 382 -47.66 5.01 7.78
CA ALA A 382 -49.11 5.27 7.86
C ALA A 382 -49.63 6.64 8.34
N SER A 383 -50.28 7.39 7.44
CA SER A 383 -51.55 8.06 7.74
C SER A 383 -52.33 8.40 6.46
N MET A 384 -53.29 7.55 6.13
CA MET A 384 -54.53 7.96 5.46
C MET A 384 -55.60 8.05 6.55
N SER A 385 -56.23 9.22 6.73
CA SER A 385 -57.65 9.40 7.06
C SER A 385 -57.97 10.87 7.38
N ARG A 386 -58.39 11.65 6.39
CA ARG A 386 -59.79 12.05 6.12
C ARG A 386 -59.83 13.21 5.13
#